data_AF-A0AAJ5CZF8-F1
#
_entry.id   AF-A0AAJ5CZF8-F1
#
_cell.length_a   1.000
_cell.length_b   1.000
_cell.length_c   1.000
_cell.angle_alpha   90.00
_cell.angle_beta   90.00
_cell.angle_gamma   90.00
#
_symmetry.space_group_name_H-M   'P 1'
#
loop_
_entity.id
_entity.type
_entity.pdbx_description
1 polymer ?
#
loop_
_entity_poly.entity_id
_entity_poly.type
_entity_poly.pdbx_seq_one_letter_code
_entity_poly.pdbx_strand_id
1 'polypeptide(L)'
;MTGDPWDARSLEWATSSPAPFYNFAHVPRIDSLEQHWDDKARGLAWREPKQYEAIHMPRNTGTGFIVSVFSAMMCFALVWHIWWLAGASLVATIATFLWRTYDRDVDYFVPAAQVERIERARFADLRAARDASQSLQKAA
;
A
#
# COMPACT_ATOMS: atom_id res chain seq x y z
N MET A 1 -4.62 7.09 16.20
CA MET A 1 -5.65 6.02 16.28
C MET A 1 -4.97 4.67 16.04
N THR A 2 -5.28 3.65 16.85
CA THR A 2 -4.47 2.43 17.04
C THR A 2 -4.32 1.49 15.84
N GLY A 3 -5.18 1.57 14.84
CA GLY A 3 -5.18 0.62 13.71
C GLY A 3 -6.15 -0.55 13.90
N ASP A 4 -6.30 -1.04 15.13
CA ASP A 4 -7.15 -2.19 15.50
C ASP A 4 -8.30 -1.79 16.45
N PRO A 5 -9.45 -1.28 15.93
CA PRO A 5 -10.62 -0.95 16.74
C PRO A 5 -11.48 -2.16 17.12
N TRP A 6 -11.28 -3.32 16.50
CA TRP A 6 -12.14 -4.49 16.66
C TRP A 6 -11.48 -5.64 17.41
N ASP A 7 -10.23 -5.46 17.86
CA ASP A 7 -9.38 -6.53 18.35
C ASP A 7 -9.35 -7.70 17.33
N ALA A 8 -8.94 -7.41 16.11
CA ALA A 8 -9.00 -8.34 15.00
C ALA A 8 -7.73 -9.19 14.85
N ARG A 9 -7.77 -10.23 14.02
CA ARG A 9 -6.77 -11.33 14.04
C ARG A 9 -5.68 -11.25 12.99
N SER A 10 -5.96 -10.56 11.90
CA SER A 10 -5.17 -10.58 10.68
C SER A 10 -4.21 -9.39 10.59
N LEU A 11 -3.24 -9.46 9.69
CA LEU A 11 -2.10 -8.51 9.63
C LEU A 11 -2.49 -7.10 9.20
N GLU A 12 -3.61 -6.91 8.50
CA GLU A 12 -4.09 -5.57 8.15
C GLU A 12 -4.40 -4.73 9.39
N TRP A 13 -4.73 -5.38 10.50
CA TRP A 13 -4.96 -4.71 11.79
C TRP A 13 -3.66 -4.43 12.54
N ALA A 14 -2.55 -5.01 12.10
CA ALA A 14 -1.21 -4.74 12.60
C ALA A 14 -0.59 -3.47 12.00
N THR A 15 -1.28 -2.73 11.14
CA THR A 15 -0.81 -1.44 10.57
C THR A 15 -1.51 -0.24 11.22
N SER A 16 -1.10 0.99 10.88
CA SER A 16 -1.80 2.21 11.36
C SER A 16 -3.11 2.45 10.62
N SER A 17 -3.95 3.32 11.18
CA SER A 17 -5.13 3.86 10.49
C SER A 17 -5.01 5.37 10.33
N PRO A 18 -4.83 5.89 9.09
CA PRO A 18 -4.71 5.16 7.82
C PRO A 18 -3.39 4.38 7.70
N ALA A 19 -3.39 3.35 6.84
CA ALA A 19 -2.18 2.58 6.54
C ALA A 19 -1.14 3.46 5.82
N PRO A 20 0.15 3.30 6.11
CA PRO A 20 1.18 3.97 5.33
C PRO A 20 1.17 3.40 3.90
N PHE A 21 1.58 4.21 2.93
CA PHE A 21 1.62 3.81 1.52
C PHE A 21 2.61 2.66 1.22
N TYR A 22 3.44 2.28 2.21
CA TYR A 22 4.32 1.12 2.17
C TYR A 22 3.81 -0.10 2.95
N ASN A 23 2.61 -0.03 3.54
CA ASN A 23 1.98 -1.04 4.40
C ASN A 23 2.77 -1.37 5.68
N PHE A 24 3.94 -1.98 5.55
CA PHE A 24 4.81 -2.38 6.66
C PHE A 24 6.22 -1.86 6.45
N ALA A 25 6.78 -1.20 7.48
CA ALA A 25 8.17 -0.74 7.44
C ALA A 25 9.18 -1.92 7.45
N HIS A 26 8.79 -3.04 8.06
CA HIS A 26 9.52 -4.30 8.01
C HIS A 26 8.58 -5.43 7.62
N VAL A 27 9.01 -6.32 6.75
CA VAL A 27 8.22 -7.48 6.34
C VAL A 27 7.96 -8.36 7.57
N PRO A 28 6.69 -8.62 7.94
CA PRO A 28 6.39 -9.45 9.09
C PRO A 28 6.84 -10.90 8.84
N ARG A 29 7.43 -11.53 9.86
CA ARG A 29 7.76 -12.95 9.82
C ARG A 29 6.53 -13.75 10.22
N ILE A 30 6.09 -14.67 9.35
CA ILE A 30 4.88 -15.47 9.58
C ILE A 30 5.28 -16.88 10.01
N ASP A 31 4.95 -17.24 11.26
CA ASP A 31 5.11 -18.56 11.85
C ASP A 31 3.78 -19.26 12.17
N SER A 32 2.66 -18.54 12.09
CA SER A 32 1.32 -19.08 12.34
C SER A 32 0.26 -18.58 11.33
N LEU A 33 -0.92 -19.20 11.37
CA LEU A 33 -2.06 -18.80 10.55
C LEU A 33 -2.59 -17.41 10.93
N GLU A 34 -2.53 -17.08 12.22
CA GLU A 34 -3.06 -15.84 12.80
C GLU A 34 -1.94 -15.04 13.49
N GLN A 35 -0.87 -14.72 12.73
CA GLN A 35 0.34 -14.10 13.27
C GLN A 35 0.08 -12.91 14.19
N HIS A 36 -0.79 -11.99 13.78
CA HIS A 36 -1.09 -10.79 14.56
C HIS A 36 -1.80 -11.12 15.88
N TRP A 37 -2.72 -12.09 15.87
CA TRP A 37 -3.40 -12.57 17.07
C TRP A 37 -2.43 -13.22 18.06
N ASP A 38 -1.58 -14.11 17.56
CA ASP A 38 -0.58 -14.79 18.38
C ASP A 38 0.46 -13.81 18.94
N ASP A 39 0.85 -12.80 18.16
CA ASP A 39 1.76 -11.75 18.61
C ASP A 39 1.11 -10.85 19.66
N LYS A 40 -0.21 -10.59 19.60
CA LYS A 40 -0.93 -9.89 20.67
C LYS A 40 -0.93 -10.70 21.96
N ALA A 41 -1.24 -12.00 21.87
CA ALA A 41 -1.22 -12.91 23.02
C ALA A 41 0.18 -13.02 23.67
N ARG A 42 1.23 -13.00 22.83
CA ARG A 42 2.65 -13.02 23.27
C ARG A 42 3.18 -11.65 23.71
N GLY A 43 2.41 -10.56 23.55
CA GLY A 43 2.85 -9.20 23.86
C GLY A 43 3.89 -8.62 22.90
N LEU A 44 4.00 -9.17 21.69
CA LEU A 44 4.97 -8.81 20.65
C LEU A 44 4.39 -7.89 19.55
N ALA A 45 3.07 -7.79 19.44
CA ALA A 45 2.38 -7.11 18.32
C ALA A 45 2.80 -5.64 18.09
N TRP A 46 3.17 -4.90 19.15
CA TRP A 46 3.44 -3.47 19.09
C TRP A 46 4.87 -3.10 19.47
N ARG A 47 5.84 -3.95 19.12
CA ARG A 47 7.25 -3.71 19.43
C ARG A 47 7.89 -2.74 18.43
N GLU A 48 8.40 -1.62 18.93
CA GLU A 48 9.10 -0.62 18.12
C GLU A 48 10.44 -1.19 17.58
N PRO A 49 10.62 -1.22 16.24
CA PRO A 49 11.90 -1.55 15.62
C PRO A 49 12.98 -0.52 15.96
N LYS A 50 14.23 -0.97 16.07
CA LYS A 50 15.37 -0.08 16.40
C LYS A 50 15.93 0.69 15.21
N GLN A 51 15.76 0.15 14.01
CA GLN A 51 16.41 0.63 12.79
C GLN A 51 15.43 0.49 11.63
N TYR A 52 15.41 1.51 10.76
CA TYR A 52 14.60 1.53 9.55
C TYR A 52 15.51 1.57 8.33
N GLU A 53 15.04 0.96 7.25
CA GLU A 53 15.75 0.91 5.97
C GLU A 53 15.00 1.73 4.91
N ALA A 54 15.70 2.09 3.84
CA ALA A 54 15.06 2.75 2.71
C ALA A 54 14.18 1.73 1.96
N ILE A 55 12.95 2.12 1.65
CA ILE A 55 11.97 1.24 1.01
C ILE A 55 11.86 1.60 -0.47
N HIS A 56 12.06 0.63 -1.35
CA HIS A 56 11.86 0.78 -2.79
C HIS A 56 10.36 0.76 -3.12
N MET A 57 9.90 1.72 -3.93
CA MET A 57 8.51 1.88 -4.29
C MET A 57 8.29 2.16 -5.77
N PRO A 58 7.25 1.57 -6.39
CA PRO A 58 6.89 1.91 -7.75
C PRO A 58 6.27 3.30 -7.81
N ARG A 59 6.50 4.02 -8.92
CA ARG A 59 5.81 5.27 -9.24
C ARG A 59 4.44 4.99 -9.84
N ASN A 60 3.52 5.94 -9.65
CA ASN A 60 2.24 5.92 -10.33
C ASN A 60 2.43 6.19 -11.82
N THR A 61 1.64 5.52 -12.66
CA THR A 61 1.64 5.71 -14.12
C THR A 61 0.22 5.79 -14.68
N GLY A 62 0.00 6.74 -15.59
CA GLY A 62 -1.26 6.87 -16.33
C GLY A 62 -1.38 5.94 -17.54
N THR A 63 -0.33 5.17 -17.87
CA THR A 63 -0.31 4.34 -19.09
C THR A 63 -1.48 3.37 -19.15
N GLY A 64 -1.85 2.74 -18.02
CA GLY A 64 -2.99 1.82 -17.97
C GLY A 64 -4.29 2.47 -18.42
N PHE A 65 -4.56 3.68 -17.93
CA PHE A 65 -5.75 4.44 -18.32
C PHE A 65 -5.77 4.80 -19.81
N ILE A 66 -4.63 5.25 -20.35
CA ILE A 66 -4.50 5.60 -21.77
C ILE A 66 -4.76 4.37 -22.66
N VAL A 67 -4.18 3.22 -22.31
CA VAL A 67 -4.41 1.96 -23.03
C VAL A 67 -5.88 1.54 -22.97
N SER A 68 -6.54 1.71 -21.82
CA SER A 68 -7.98 1.42 -21.69
C SER A 68 -8.84 2.31 -22.59
N VAL A 69 -8.51 3.60 -22.72
CA VAL A 69 -9.23 4.53 -23.62
C VAL A 69 -9.08 4.10 -25.08
N PHE A 70 -7.86 3.80 -25.55
CA PHE A 70 -7.66 3.31 -26.92
C PHE A 70 -8.32 1.95 -27.17
N SER A 71 -8.29 1.06 -26.18
CA SER A 71 -8.99 -0.23 -26.28
C SER A 71 -10.50 -0.06 -26.39
N ALA A 72 -11.08 0.86 -25.62
CA ALA A 72 -12.50 1.19 -25.70
C ALA A 72 -12.88 1.77 -27.07
N MET A 73 -12.07 2.71 -27.60
CA MET A 73 -12.25 3.27 -28.95
C MET A 73 -12.17 2.19 -30.03
N MET A 74 -11.22 1.27 -29.92
CA MET A 74 -11.07 0.15 -30.84
C MET A 74 -12.29 -0.76 -30.82
N CYS A 75 -12.75 -1.18 -29.63
CA CYS A 75 -13.95 -2.02 -29.50
C CYS A 75 -15.20 -1.33 -30.06
N PHE A 76 -15.40 -0.05 -29.78
CA PHE A 76 -16.51 0.72 -30.34
C PHE A 76 -16.45 0.78 -31.88
N ALA A 77 -15.26 1.02 -32.43
CA ALA A 77 -15.05 1.09 -33.87
C ALA A 77 -15.35 -0.25 -34.56
N LEU A 78 -14.97 -1.38 -33.95
CA LEU A 78 -15.24 -2.71 -34.49
C LEU A 78 -16.73 -3.03 -34.56
N VAL A 79 -17.52 -2.66 -33.53
CA VAL A 79 -18.98 -2.85 -33.53
C VAL A 79 -19.65 -2.11 -34.69
N TRP A 80 -19.24 -0.86 -34.93
CA TRP A 80 -19.81 0.00 -35.96
C TRP A 80 -19.11 -0.09 -37.32
N HIS A 81 -18.20 -1.06 -37.51
CA HIS A 81 -17.45 -1.26 -38.76
C HIS A 81 -16.64 -0.02 -39.21
N ILE A 82 -16.16 0.79 -38.26
CA ILE A 82 -15.35 1.99 -38.51
C ILE A 82 -13.87 1.59 -38.59
N TRP A 83 -13.47 0.98 -39.71
CA TRP A 83 -12.16 0.32 -39.85
C TRP A 83 -10.95 1.26 -39.65
N TRP A 84 -11.03 2.51 -40.10
CA TRP A 84 -9.92 3.46 -39.93
C TRP A 84 -9.68 3.78 -38.45
N LEU A 85 -10.74 3.90 -37.65
CA LEU A 85 -10.66 4.19 -36.22
C LEU A 85 -10.17 2.96 -35.45
N ALA A 86 -10.60 1.77 -35.85
CA ALA A 86 -10.12 0.51 -35.28
C ALA A 86 -8.60 0.35 -35.50
N GLY A 87 -8.13 0.58 -36.74
CA GLY A 87 -6.71 0.55 -37.08
C GLY A 87 -5.90 1.61 -36.32
N ALA A 88 -6.37 2.86 -36.27
CA ALA A 88 -5.70 3.95 -35.54
C ALA A 88 -5.60 3.66 -34.04
N SER A 89 -6.67 3.14 -33.42
CA SER A 89 -6.71 2.81 -31.99
C SER A 89 -5.79 1.62 -31.63
N LEU A 90 -5.66 0.65 -32.53
CA LEU A 90 -4.71 -0.45 -32.38
C LEU A 90 -3.27 0.04 -32.42
N VAL A 91 -2.93 0.87 -33.41
CA VAL A 91 -1.59 1.47 -33.52
C VAL A 91 -1.26 2.31 -32.29
N ALA A 92 -2.21 3.13 -31.82
CA ALA A 92 -2.03 3.95 -30.61
C ALA A 92 -1.79 3.10 -29.35
N THR A 93 -2.51 1.99 -29.20
CA THR A 93 -2.30 1.01 -28.12
C THR A 93 -0.89 0.42 -28.17
N ILE A 94 -0.45 -0.07 -29.34
CA ILE A 94 0.89 -0.66 -29.51
C ILE A 94 1.99 0.38 -29.26
N ALA A 95 1.84 1.60 -29.78
CA ALA A 95 2.80 2.68 -29.58
C ALA A 95 2.94 3.05 -28.10
N THR A 96 1.82 3.15 -27.38
CA THR A 96 1.79 3.43 -25.94
C THR A 96 2.46 2.31 -25.14
N PHE A 97 2.19 1.05 -25.49
CA PHE A 97 2.84 -0.12 -24.88
C PHE A 97 4.35 -0.10 -25.09
N LEU A 98 4.81 0.08 -26.34
CA LEU A 98 6.23 0.16 -26.67
C LEU A 98 6.91 1.29 -25.88
N TRP A 99 6.34 2.49 -25.88
CA TRP A 99 6.88 3.62 -25.12
C TRP A 99 7.03 3.28 -23.64
N ARG A 100 6.02 2.65 -23.02
CA ARG A 100 6.08 2.23 -21.62
C ARG A 100 7.13 1.16 -21.34
N THR A 101 7.37 0.23 -22.27
CA THR A 101 8.42 -0.79 -22.10
C THR A 101 9.83 -0.21 -22.05
N TYR A 102 10.07 0.91 -22.74
CA TYR A 102 11.37 1.59 -22.73
C TYR A 102 11.56 2.58 -21.57
N ASP A 103 10.49 2.91 -20.85
CA ASP A 103 10.55 3.81 -19.71
C ASP A 103 11.29 3.16 -18.52
N ARG A 104 12.31 3.85 -18.00
CA ARG A 104 13.19 3.36 -16.93
C ARG A 104 12.95 4.05 -15.59
N ASP A 105 12.30 5.20 -15.56
CA ASP A 105 12.00 5.93 -14.32
C ASP A 105 10.67 5.42 -13.73
N VAL A 106 10.68 4.16 -13.29
CA VAL A 106 9.47 3.46 -12.83
C VAL A 106 9.37 3.37 -11.31
N ASP A 107 10.43 3.74 -10.61
CA ASP A 107 10.56 3.54 -9.17
C ASP A 107 11.26 4.71 -8.47
N TYR A 108 11.19 4.71 -7.14
CA TYR A 108 11.87 5.64 -6.27
C TYR A 108 12.12 4.99 -4.91
N PHE A 109 13.00 5.59 -4.11
CA PHE A 109 13.25 5.14 -2.74
C PHE A 109 12.62 6.11 -1.73
N VAL A 110 11.90 5.56 -0.77
CA VAL A 110 11.48 6.26 0.45
C VAL A 110 12.65 6.24 1.43
N PRO A 111 13.21 7.40 1.83
CA PRO A 111 14.34 7.43 2.75
C PRO A 111 13.99 6.82 4.11
N ALA A 112 14.95 6.12 4.73
CA ALA A 112 14.79 5.54 6.07
C ALA A 112 14.34 6.57 7.12
N ALA A 113 14.85 7.81 7.05
CA ALA A 113 14.46 8.89 7.95
C ALA A 113 12.97 9.29 7.80
N GLN A 114 12.42 9.17 6.58
CA GLN A 114 10.99 9.43 6.35
C GLN A 114 10.13 8.31 6.93
N VAL A 115 10.53 7.05 6.72
CA VAL A 115 9.86 5.88 7.30
C VAL A 115 9.88 5.95 8.82
N GLU A 116 11.04 6.21 9.41
CA GLU A 116 11.21 6.36 10.85
C GLU A 116 10.30 7.45 11.43
N ARG A 117 10.22 8.61 10.77
CA ARG A 117 9.33 9.70 11.22
C ARG A 117 7.86 9.27 11.25
N ILE A 118 7.40 8.54 10.23
CA ILE A 118 6.02 8.06 10.13
C ILE A 118 5.74 7.01 11.21
N GLU A 119 6.62 6.01 11.36
CA GLU A 119 6.43 4.95 12.36
C GLU A 119 6.55 5.46 13.79
N ARG A 120 7.49 6.38 14.09
CA ARG A 120 7.60 7.00 15.41
C ARG A 120 6.33 7.75 15.81
N ALA A 121 5.71 8.47 14.88
CA ALA A 121 4.44 9.14 15.12
C ALA A 121 3.32 8.14 15.45
N ARG A 122 3.25 7.04 14.70
CA ARG A 122 2.33 5.92 14.99
C ARG A 122 2.56 5.30 16.37
N PHE A 123 3.81 5.00 16.74
CA PHE A 123 4.10 4.42 18.06
C PHE A 123 3.80 5.40 19.20
N ALA A 124 3.93 6.71 18.98
CA ALA A 124 3.48 7.72 19.94
C ALA A 124 1.95 7.66 20.15
N ASP A 125 1.18 7.57 19.07
CA ASP A 125 -0.28 7.39 19.12
C ASP A 125 -0.69 6.10 19.85
N LEU A 126 0.00 4.99 19.58
CA LEU A 126 -0.24 3.69 20.24
C LEU A 126 0.01 3.76 21.75
N ARG A 127 1.09 4.42 22.17
CA ARG A 127 1.39 4.64 23.60
C ARG A 127 0.30 5.47 24.26
N ALA A 128 -0.08 6.59 23.66
CA ALA A 128 -1.14 7.46 24.19
C ALA A 128 -2.49 6.72 24.32
N ALA A 129 -2.86 5.91 23.32
CA ALA A 129 -4.09 5.12 23.36
C ALA A 129 -4.05 4.03 24.44
N ARG A 130 -2.91 3.36 24.64
CA ARG A 130 -2.74 2.37 25.70
C ARG A 130 -2.87 3.00 27.08
N ASP A 131 -2.23 4.15 27.30
CA ASP A 131 -2.26 4.86 28.58
C ASP A 131 -3.68 5.34 28.92
N ALA A 132 -4.40 5.85 27.91
CA ALA A 132 -5.81 6.21 28.05
C ALA A 132 -6.69 5.03 28.49
N SER A 133 -6.57 3.88 27.81
CA SER A 133 -7.32 2.66 28.16
C SER A 133 -7.02 2.17 29.58
N GLN A 134 -5.76 2.21 30.01
CA GLN A 134 -5.36 1.83 31.37
C GLN A 134 -5.92 2.79 32.43
N SER A 135 -6.01 4.08 32.13
CA SER A 135 -6.58 5.07 33.05
C SER A 135 -8.09 4.86 33.26
N LEU A 136 -8.82 4.54 32.19
CA LEU A 136 -10.26 4.22 32.24
C LEU A 136 -10.53 2.95 33.04
N GLN A 137 -9.71 1.91 32.87
CA GLN A 137 -9.83 0.67 33.61
C GLN A 137 -9.57 0.82 35.11
N LYS A 138 -8.71 1.75 35.53
CA LYS A 138 -8.45 2.02 36.95
C LYS A 138 -9.52 2.88 37.63
N ALA A 139 -10.31 3.61 36.84
CA ALA A 139 -11.36 4.48 37.34
C ALA A 139 -12.73 3.79 37.45
N ALA A 140 -12.88 2.60 36.84
CA ALA A 140 -14.05 1.73 36.93
C ALA A 140 -13.91 0.73 38.09
#